data_AF-A0A2S8G8P2-F1
#
_entry.id   AF-A0A2S8G8P2-F1
#
_cell.length_a   1.000
_cell.length_b   1.000
_cell.length_c   1.000
_cell.angle_alpha   90.00
_cell.angle_beta   90.00
_cell.angle_gamma   90.00
#
_symmetry.space_group_name_H-M   'P 1'
#
loop_
_entity.id
_entity.type
_entity.pdbx_description
1 polymer ?
#
loop_
_entity_poly.entity_id
_entity_poly.type
_entity_poly.pdbx_seq_one_letter_code
_entity_poly.pdbx_strand_id
1 'polypeptide(L)'
;MAKQKKRWFRHGKTRISRDRREKNLRHPSLEILEDRKMLATITWDGGGEDHSWSNPLNWSNDQLPSIADDVTIDVEGSVTIEYNAGSASVQSLVLAENLLISEGTLLVASNLSVDANQWIQTQGTTAWFVAEGLTSIDGVDLYAKEGGRFYFSAIQSITNVGDTTWEADGFGSQILLPNLTSYNTGNAIGQDVYVRALNGGLIDLSSLP
;
A
#
# COMPACT_ATOMS: atom_id res chain seq x y z
N MET A 1 36.64 -56.76 -75.76
CA MET A 1 36.54 -58.20 -75.49
C MET A 1 36.66 -58.45 -73.98
N ALA A 2 35.69 -59.17 -73.40
CA ALA A 2 35.70 -59.85 -72.08
C ALA A 2 35.92 -58.98 -70.80
N LYS A 3 35.20 -59.13 -69.67
CA LYS A 3 34.20 -60.09 -69.18
C LYS A 3 33.46 -59.47 -67.97
N GLN A 4 32.20 -59.87 -67.78
CA GLN A 4 31.31 -59.54 -66.66
C GLN A 4 31.62 -60.30 -65.35
N LYS A 5 30.88 -59.90 -64.28
CA LYS A 5 30.29 -60.70 -63.16
C LYS A 5 31.20 -60.92 -61.94
N LYS A 6 30.77 -60.78 -60.67
CA LYS A 6 29.51 -61.18 -60.00
C LYS A 6 29.36 -60.51 -58.60
N ARG A 7 28.12 -60.25 -58.17
CA ARG A 7 27.68 -59.97 -56.77
C ARG A 7 27.69 -61.24 -55.91
N TRP A 8 27.93 -61.12 -54.61
CA TRP A 8 27.34 -61.95 -53.54
C TRP A 8 27.18 -61.14 -52.22
N PHE A 9 26.04 -61.28 -51.56
CA PHE A 9 25.72 -60.79 -50.20
C PHE A 9 25.97 -61.90 -49.17
N ARG A 10 26.30 -61.56 -47.91
CA ARG A 10 25.68 -62.16 -46.69
C ARG A 10 26.06 -61.44 -45.39
N HIS A 11 25.12 -61.52 -44.45
CA HIS A 11 24.99 -60.82 -43.17
C HIS A 11 25.98 -61.28 -42.08
N GLY A 12 26.30 -60.37 -41.17
CA GLY A 12 26.74 -60.66 -39.80
C GLY A 12 26.24 -59.55 -38.87
N LYS A 13 25.27 -59.87 -38.01
CA LYS A 13 24.77 -58.98 -36.94
C LYS A 13 25.77 -59.00 -35.79
N THR A 14 26.20 -57.83 -35.32
CA THR A 14 26.89 -57.73 -34.03
C THR A 14 26.26 -56.61 -33.21
N ARG A 15 25.54 -57.03 -32.16
CA ARG A 15 25.11 -56.20 -31.03
C ARG A 15 26.36 -55.63 -30.37
N ILE A 16 26.46 -54.31 -30.29
CA ILE A 16 27.36 -53.67 -29.33
C ILE A 16 26.51 -53.19 -28.17
N SER A 17 26.85 -53.74 -27.01
CA SER A 17 26.27 -53.53 -25.70
C SER A 17 26.30 -52.05 -25.30
N ARG A 18 25.20 -51.62 -24.69
CA ARG A 18 25.10 -50.38 -23.93
C ARG A 18 26.16 -50.38 -22.84
N ASP A 19 27.22 -49.58 -22.99
CA ASP A 19 28.09 -49.23 -21.88
C ASP A 19 27.59 -47.89 -21.30
N ARG A 20 26.77 -48.03 -20.25
CA ARG A 20 26.15 -46.94 -19.50
C ARG A 20 27.23 -46.36 -18.57
N ARG A 21 28.09 -45.50 -19.09
CA ARG A 21 28.88 -44.58 -18.26
C ARG A 21 28.03 -43.36 -17.96
N GLU A 22 27.25 -43.47 -16.89
CA GLU A 22 26.64 -42.32 -16.22
C GLU A 22 27.76 -41.40 -15.73
N LYS A 23 28.08 -40.39 -16.55
CA LYS A 23 28.81 -39.23 -16.06
C LYS A 23 27.86 -38.50 -15.13
N ASN A 24 28.14 -38.60 -13.83
CA ASN A 24 27.63 -37.72 -12.78
C ASN A 24 27.91 -36.26 -13.17
N LEU A 25 27.05 -35.68 -14.00
CA LEU A 25 26.92 -34.25 -14.13
C LEU A 25 26.20 -33.81 -12.86
N ARG A 26 26.98 -33.44 -11.84
CA ARG A 26 26.50 -32.57 -10.78
C ARG A 26 26.18 -31.24 -11.46
N HIS A 27 24.96 -31.14 -11.98
CA HIS A 27 24.40 -29.87 -12.38
C HIS A 27 24.37 -29.02 -11.11
N PRO A 28 24.97 -27.81 -11.10
CA PRO A 28 24.64 -26.82 -10.09
C PRO A 28 23.12 -26.72 -10.11
N SER A 29 22.47 -27.04 -9.00
CA SER A 29 21.08 -26.70 -8.80
C SER A 29 20.99 -25.19 -8.99
N LEU A 30 20.40 -24.78 -10.11
CA LEU A 30 19.81 -23.47 -10.22
C LEU A 30 18.72 -23.47 -9.14
N GLU A 31 19.06 -22.93 -7.98
CA GLU A 31 18.04 -22.46 -7.06
C GLU A 31 17.15 -21.53 -7.89
N ILE A 32 15.86 -21.85 -7.98
CA ILE A 32 14.88 -20.89 -8.47
C ILE A 32 15.01 -19.73 -7.50
N LEU A 33 15.61 -18.63 -7.98
CA LEU A 33 15.52 -17.35 -7.30
C LEU A 33 14.04 -17.13 -7.05
N GLU A 34 13.65 -17.14 -5.78
CA GLU A 34 12.37 -16.64 -5.33
C GLU A 34 12.09 -15.35 -6.09
N ASP A 35 10.94 -15.30 -6.79
CA ASP A 35 10.50 -14.08 -7.46
C ASP A 35 10.54 -12.98 -6.40
N ARG A 36 11.48 -12.04 -6.53
CA ARG A 36 11.41 -10.80 -5.79
C ARG A 36 10.16 -10.13 -6.32
N LYS A 37 9.05 -10.23 -5.59
CA LYS A 37 7.94 -9.30 -5.71
C LYS A 37 8.51 -7.95 -5.28
N MET A 38 9.17 -7.27 -6.22
CA MET A 38 9.53 -5.87 -6.02
C MET A 38 8.21 -5.15 -5.83
N LEU A 39 8.01 -4.57 -4.65
CA LEU A 39 6.95 -3.61 -4.43
C LEU A 39 7.19 -2.51 -5.47
N ALA A 40 6.23 -2.31 -6.37
CA ALA A 40 6.34 -1.24 -7.34
C ALA A 40 6.08 0.06 -6.58
N THR A 41 7.06 0.96 -6.58
CA THR A 41 6.86 2.31 -6.07
C THR A 41 6.07 3.07 -7.12
N ILE A 42 4.91 3.62 -6.74
CA ILE A 42 4.11 4.51 -7.56
C ILE A 42 4.14 5.90 -6.92
N THR A 43 4.58 6.90 -7.67
CA THR A 43 4.70 8.28 -7.18
C THR A 43 3.70 9.19 -7.84
N TRP A 44 3.17 10.15 -7.09
CA TRP A 44 2.44 11.27 -7.67
C TRP A 44 3.38 12.14 -8.51
N ASP A 45 3.05 12.37 -9.78
CA ASP A 45 3.84 13.22 -10.68
C ASP A 45 3.07 14.46 -11.19
N GLY A 46 1.76 14.52 -10.96
CA GLY A 46 0.92 15.67 -11.32
C GLY A 46 0.80 15.93 -12.82
N GLY A 47 1.06 14.93 -13.68
CA GLY A 47 0.99 15.08 -15.14
C GLY A 47 -0.42 15.30 -15.70
N GLY A 48 -1.48 15.13 -14.90
CA GLY A 48 -2.88 15.22 -15.30
C GLY A 48 -3.50 16.61 -15.26
N GLU A 49 -2.74 17.65 -14.89
CA GLU A 49 -3.20 19.04 -14.75
C GLU A 49 -4.37 19.23 -13.75
N ASP A 50 -4.58 18.26 -12.87
CA ASP A 50 -5.54 18.29 -11.77
C ASP A 50 -4.93 17.64 -10.50
N HIS A 51 -5.70 17.60 -9.41
CA HIS A 51 -5.27 16.94 -8.16
C HIS A 51 -6.09 15.68 -7.84
N SER A 52 -6.69 15.04 -8.85
CA SER A 52 -7.51 13.85 -8.67
C SER A 52 -6.67 12.58 -8.59
N TRP A 53 -6.78 11.85 -7.49
CA TRP A 53 -6.23 10.50 -7.32
C TRP A 53 -6.68 9.57 -8.44
N SER A 54 -7.90 9.77 -8.95
CA SER A 54 -8.50 8.89 -9.95
C SER A 54 -8.01 9.15 -11.39
N ASN A 55 -7.24 10.20 -11.63
CA ASN A 55 -6.65 10.49 -12.93
C ASN A 55 -5.31 9.74 -13.08
N PRO A 56 -5.21 8.73 -13.97
CA PRO A 56 -3.97 7.98 -14.14
C PRO A 56 -2.77 8.84 -14.53
N LEU A 57 -2.99 9.97 -15.23
CA LEU A 57 -1.92 10.88 -15.67
C LEU A 57 -1.25 11.64 -14.51
N ASN A 58 -1.79 11.56 -13.28
CA ASN A 58 -1.14 12.12 -12.09
C ASN A 58 -0.18 11.15 -11.40
N TRP A 59 -0.06 9.93 -11.92
CA TRP A 59 0.75 8.87 -11.33
C TRP A 59 1.85 8.45 -12.28
N SER A 60 3.01 8.15 -11.71
CA SER A 60 4.14 7.59 -12.44
C SER A 60 3.70 6.38 -13.29
N ASN A 61 4.11 6.37 -14.56
CA ASN A 61 3.74 5.36 -15.57
C ASN A 61 2.27 5.39 -16.02
N ASP A 62 1.55 6.48 -15.76
CA ASP A 62 0.16 6.71 -16.17
C ASP A 62 -0.81 5.61 -15.68
N GLN A 63 -0.61 5.12 -14.45
CA GLN A 63 -1.36 4.00 -13.86
C GLN A 63 -1.76 4.29 -12.41
N LEU A 64 -3.01 3.94 -12.09
CA LEU A 64 -3.52 4.05 -10.71
C LEU A 64 -2.82 3.05 -9.78
N PRO A 65 -2.52 3.45 -8.53
CA PRO A 65 -2.03 2.52 -7.52
C PRO A 65 -2.94 1.33 -7.26
N SER A 66 -2.33 0.19 -6.97
CA SER A 66 -2.95 -1.06 -6.57
C SER A 66 -2.48 -1.53 -5.20
N ILE A 67 -3.08 -2.61 -4.71
CA ILE A 67 -2.77 -3.19 -3.41
C ILE A 67 -1.33 -3.73 -3.28
N ALA A 68 -0.62 -3.87 -4.39
CA ALA A 68 0.78 -4.31 -4.39
C ALA A 68 1.78 -3.16 -4.28
N ASP A 69 1.31 -1.91 -4.34
CA ASP A 69 2.17 -0.74 -4.60
C ASP A 69 2.42 0.07 -3.34
N ASP A 70 3.66 0.52 -3.21
CA ASP A 70 4.06 1.51 -2.21
C ASP A 70 3.88 2.90 -2.83
N VAL A 71 2.96 3.67 -2.28
CA VAL A 71 2.57 4.98 -2.83
C VAL A 71 3.31 6.09 -2.12
N THR A 72 3.91 7.00 -2.89
CA THR A 72 4.51 8.24 -2.37
C THR A 72 3.92 9.45 -3.05
N ILE A 73 3.43 10.39 -2.24
CA ILE A 73 2.96 11.70 -2.70
C ILE A 73 3.89 12.72 -2.07
N ASP A 74 4.84 13.21 -2.87
CA ASP A 74 5.83 14.20 -2.47
C ASP A 74 6.18 15.03 -3.70
N VAL A 75 5.64 16.25 -3.75
CA VAL A 75 5.82 17.17 -4.87
C VAL A 75 6.20 18.55 -4.37
N GLU A 76 6.76 19.36 -5.26
CA GLU A 76 7.03 20.75 -4.90
C GLU A 76 5.72 21.53 -4.74
N GLY A 77 5.53 22.15 -3.58
CA GLY A 77 4.44 23.07 -3.32
C GLY A 77 3.61 22.66 -2.11
N SER A 78 2.36 23.10 -2.10
CA SER A 78 1.37 22.62 -1.14
C SER A 78 0.10 22.36 -1.91
N VAL A 79 -0.19 21.10 -2.15
CA VAL A 79 -1.38 20.66 -2.88
C VAL A 79 -2.27 19.84 -1.96
N THR A 80 -3.52 19.66 -2.38
CA THR A 80 -4.44 18.74 -1.71
C THR A 80 -4.85 17.72 -2.75
N ILE A 81 -4.45 16.47 -2.50
CA ILE A 81 -4.82 15.36 -3.36
C ILE A 81 -6.23 14.91 -3.00
N GLU A 82 -7.09 14.79 -4.00
CA GLU A 82 -8.47 14.37 -3.82
C GLU A 82 -8.64 12.91 -4.24
N TYR A 83 -8.93 12.04 -3.27
CA TYR A 83 -9.48 10.71 -3.51
C TYR A 83 -10.99 10.82 -3.74
N ASN A 84 -11.37 10.78 -5.01
CA ASN A 84 -12.74 10.83 -5.50
C ASN A 84 -13.02 9.63 -6.42
N ALA A 85 -12.88 8.42 -5.88
CA ALA A 85 -13.06 7.18 -6.63
C ALA A 85 -13.90 6.18 -5.85
N GLY A 86 -14.09 4.98 -6.41
CA GLY A 86 -14.68 3.84 -5.71
C GLY A 86 -13.78 3.29 -4.60
N SER A 87 -13.87 2.00 -4.32
CA SER A 87 -12.96 1.36 -3.37
C SER A 87 -11.64 0.98 -4.02
N ALA A 88 -10.52 1.40 -3.42
CA ALA A 88 -9.17 1.01 -3.81
C ALA A 88 -8.35 0.66 -2.56
N SER A 89 -7.22 0.02 -2.78
CA SER A 89 -6.31 -0.37 -1.72
C SER A 89 -4.88 -0.23 -2.18
N VAL A 90 -3.98 0.16 -1.28
CA VAL A 90 -2.54 0.32 -1.50
C VAL A 90 -1.75 -0.42 -0.43
N GLN A 91 -0.52 -0.84 -0.73
CA GLN A 91 0.30 -1.57 0.24
C GLN A 91 0.78 -0.65 1.36
N SER A 92 1.32 0.52 1.00
CA SER A 92 1.73 1.58 1.91
C SER A 92 1.51 2.95 1.28
N LEU A 93 1.45 3.98 2.12
CA LEU A 93 1.25 5.36 1.69
C LEU A 93 2.15 6.31 2.45
N VAL A 94 2.93 7.11 1.72
CA VAL A 94 3.70 8.25 2.23
C VAL A 94 3.06 9.53 1.71
N LEU A 95 2.70 10.45 2.60
CA LEU A 95 2.09 11.73 2.31
C LEU A 95 2.99 12.87 2.80
N ALA A 96 3.55 13.62 1.86
CA ALA A 96 4.10 14.96 2.11
C ALA A 96 3.08 16.07 1.79
N GLU A 97 1.89 15.70 1.33
CA GLU A 97 0.79 16.60 0.96
C GLU A 97 -0.50 16.25 1.72
N ASN A 98 -1.48 17.15 1.67
CA ASN A 98 -2.80 16.91 2.25
C ASN A 98 -3.61 15.92 1.41
N LEU A 99 -4.38 15.07 2.10
CA LEU A 99 -5.27 14.09 1.45
C LEU A 99 -6.72 14.32 1.84
N LEU A 100 -7.56 14.61 0.85
CA LEU A 100 -9.02 14.66 0.97
C LEU A 100 -9.63 13.41 0.36
N ILE A 101 -10.38 12.63 1.14
CA ILE A 101 -11.26 11.57 0.66
C ILE A 101 -12.66 12.18 0.59
N SER A 102 -13.18 12.41 -0.61
CA SER A 102 -14.51 12.99 -0.84
C SER A 102 -15.56 11.94 -1.19
N GLU A 103 -15.13 10.75 -1.64
CA GLU A 103 -15.99 9.60 -1.87
C GLU A 103 -15.23 8.27 -1.82
N GLY A 104 -15.98 7.18 -1.68
CA GLY A 104 -15.45 5.82 -1.72
C GLY A 104 -14.56 5.44 -0.55
N THR A 105 -13.69 4.46 -0.78
CA THR A 105 -12.85 3.89 0.29
C THR A 105 -11.42 3.74 -0.18
N LEU A 106 -10.50 4.39 0.53
CA LEU A 106 -9.07 4.12 0.41
C LEU A 106 -8.63 3.25 1.58
N LEU A 107 -8.12 2.05 1.28
CA LEU A 107 -7.52 1.16 2.26
C LEU A 107 -5.99 1.21 2.16
N VAL A 108 -5.31 1.45 3.28
CA VAL A 108 -3.85 1.32 3.43
C VAL A 108 -3.55 0.05 4.21
N ALA A 109 -2.94 -0.93 3.55
CA ALA A 109 -2.82 -2.28 4.10
C ALA A 109 -1.73 -2.43 5.16
N SER A 110 -0.63 -1.68 5.06
CA SER A 110 0.49 -1.73 6.01
C SER A 110 0.78 -0.35 6.59
N ASN A 111 1.79 0.34 6.07
CA ASN A 111 2.31 1.56 6.67
C ASN A 111 1.67 2.80 6.06
N LEU A 112 1.44 3.79 6.92
CA LEU A 112 1.09 5.16 6.57
C LEU A 112 2.16 6.05 7.21
N SER A 113 2.78 6.92 6.42
CA SER A 113 3.64 7.99 6.90
C SER A 113 3.05 9.31 6.42
N VAL A 114 2.89 10.26 7.32
CA VAL A 114 2.36 11.59 7.02
C VAL A 114 3.37 12.59 7.55
N ASP A 115 3.85 13.48 6.70
CA ASP A 115 4.79 14.52 7.10
C ASP A 115 4.13 15.53 8.04
N ALA A 116 4.96 16.21 8.81
CA ALA A 116 4.50 17.20 9.77
C ALA A 116 3.67 18.30 9.09
N ASN A 117 2.58 18.73 9.75
CA ASN A 117 1.62 19.73 9.28
C ASN A 117 0.76 19.31 8.08
N GLN A 118 0.75 18.03 7.71
CA GLN A 118 -0.20 17.50 6.74
C GLN A 118 -1.40 16.88 7.45
N TRP A 119 -2.56 16.91 6.79
CA TRP A 119 -3.79 16.33 7.31
C TRP A 119 -4.40 15.32 6.35
N ILE A 120 -5.19 14.42 6.92
CA ILE A 120 -6.12 13.57 6.18
C ILE A 120 -7.54 13.97 6.56
N GLN A 121 -8.37 14.27 5.56
CA GLN A 121 -9.77 14.58 5.74
C GLN A 121 -10.64 13.58 4.99
N THR A 122 -11.64 13.03 5.66
CA THR A 122 -12.76 12.33 4.99
C THR A 122 -13.97 13.25 5.04
N GLN A 123 -14.59 13.54 3.90
CA GLN A 123 -15.76 14.39 3.80
C GLN A 123 -16.90 13.71 3.04
N GLY A 124 -18.06 13.61 3.67
CA GLY A 124 -19.25 13.03 3.04
C GLY A 124 -19.52 11.59 3.48
N THR A 125 -20.80 11.20 3.42
CA THR A 125 -21.29 9.93 3.97
C THR A 125 -20.67 8.65 3.38
N THR A 126 -20.08 8.77 2.19
CA THR A 126 -19.43 7.68 1.45
C THR A 126 -17.91 7.71 1.53
N ALA A 127 -17.30 8.74 2.13
CA ALA A 127 -15.85 8.91 2.19
C ALA A 127 -15.21 8.19 3.39
N TRP A 128 -14.44 7.14 3.12
CA TRP A 128 -13.88 6.25 4.12
C TRP A 128 -12.37 6.11 3.93
N PHE A 129 -11.63 6.28 5.03
CA PHE A 129 -10.22 5.92 5.10
C PHE A 129 -10.04 4.74 6.06
N VAL A 130 -9.44 3.67 5.58
CA VAL A 130 -9.25 2.42 6.34
C VAL A 130 -7.77 2.11 6.41
N ALA A 131 -7.25 1.83 7.60
CA ALA A 131 -5.89 1.36 7.77
C ALA A 131 -5.86 0.11 8.68
N GLU A 132 -5.48 -1.03 8.10
CA GLU A 132 -5.60 -2.33 8.75
C GLU A 132 -4.29 -2.84 9.37
N GLY A 133 -3.14 -2.48 8.78
CA GLY A 133 -1.82 -2.86 9.30
C GLY A 133 -1.10 -1.73 10.04
N LEU A 134 -1.73 -0.55 10.14
CA LEU A 134 -1.10 0.63 10.72
C LEU A 134 -1.02 0.52 12.24
N THR A 135 0.17 0.77 12.78
CA THR A 135 0.45 0.64 14.22
C THR A 135 0.54 1.97 14.96
N SER A 136 0.63 3.10 14.24
CA SER A 136 0.71 4.43 14.82
C SER A 136 0.12 5.47 13.86
N ILE A 137 -0.44 6.54 14.43
CA ILE A 137 -0.88 7.77 13.75
C ILE A 137 -0.33 8.99 14.49
N ASP A 138 0.86 8.84 15.06
CA ASP A 138 1.50 9.87 15.86
C ASP A 138 1.76 11.12 15.00
N GLY A 139 1.25 12.28 15.43
CA GLY A 139 1.44 13.55 14.72
C GLY A 139 0.53 13.76 13.50
N VAL A 140 -0.45 12.88 13.27
CA VAL A 140 -1.35 12.97 12.11
C VAL A 140 -2.63 13.71 12.46
N ASP A 141 -2.88 14.83 11.77
CA ASP A 141 -4.16 15.54 11.85
C ASP A 141 -5.25 14.79 11.07
N LEU A 142 -6.39 14.55 11.74
CA LEU A 142 -7.51 13.77 11.21
C LEU A 142 -8.81 14.57 11.29
N TYR A 143 -9.47 14.74 10.15
CA TYR A 143 -10.75 15.45 10.05
C TYR A 143 -11.83 14.57 9.41
N ALA A 144 -12.76 14.07 10.21
CA ALA A 144 -13.98 13.41 9.73
C ALA A 144 -15.10 14.45 9.64
N LYS A 145 -15.54 14.78 8.42
CA LYS A 145 -16.52 15.83 8.14
C LYS A 145 -17.75 15.27 7.42
N GLU A 146 -18.92 15.81 7.73
CA GLU A 146 -20.15 15.59 6.94
C GLU A 146 -20.50 14.10 6.68
N GLY A 147 -20.20 13.22 7.64
CA GLY A 147 -20.44 11.77 7.52
C GLY A 147 -19.22 10.93 7.11
N GLY A 148 -18.06 11.56 6.93
CA GLY A 148 -16.79 10.91 6.61
C GLY A 148 -16.25 10.05 7.76
N ARG A 149 -15.51 8.99 7.43
CA ARG A 149 -15.13 7.96 8.43
C ARG A 149 -13.68 7.53 8.31
N PHE A 150 -13.01 7.46 9.46
CA PHE A 150 -11.73 6.76 9.63
C PHE A 150 -11.93 5.46 10.42
N TYR A 151 -11.24 4.41 10.01
CA TYR A 151 -11.19 3.14 10.74
C TYR A 151 -9.76 2.61 10.83
N PHE A 152 -9.24 2.53 12.05
CA PHE A 152 -7.89 2.06 12.36
C PHE A 152 -7.96 0.80 13.23
N SER A 153 -7.76 -0.38 12.62
CA SER A 153 -8.00 -1.65 13.33
C SER A 153 -6.78 -2.18 14.10
N ALA A 154 -5.55 -1.81 13.74
CA ALA A 154 -4.34 -2.35 14.37
C ALA A 154 -3.70 -1.43 15.43
N ILE A 155 -4.15 -0.19 15.56
CA ILE A 155 -3.54 0.79 16.48
C ILE A 155 -3.90 0.45 17.92
N GLN A 156 -2.87 0.14 18.71
CA GLN A 156 -3.00 -0.21 20.13
C GLN A 156 -2.42 0.85 21.07
N SER A 157 -1.45 1.62 20.59
CA SER A 157 -0.81 2.69 21.33
C SER A 157 -0.58 3.89 20.43
N ILE A 158 -0.76 5.08 20.99
CA ILE A 158 -0.34 6.33 20.37
C ILE A 158 0.64 7.05 21.28
N THR A 159 1.50 7.84 20.68
CA THR A 159 2.43 8.73 21.34
C THR A 159 2.17 10.15 20.86
N ASN A 160 1.93 11.06 21.80
CA ASN A 160 1.93 12.48 21.51
C ASN A 160 3.35 12.91 21.14
N VAL A 161 3.57 13.16 19.86
CA VAL A 161 4.84 13.65 19.29
C VAL A 161 4.76 15.13 18.93
N GLY A 162 3.59 15.76 19.10
CA GLY A 162 3.34 17.14 18.72
C GLY A 162 1.85 17.51 18.83
N ASP A 163 1.57 18.80 18.67
CA ASP A 163 0.20 19.30 18.57
C ASP A 163 -0.51 18.62 17.40
N THR A 164 -1.57 17.88 17.71
CA THR A 164 -2.32 17.09 16.72
C THR A 164 -3.81 17.26 16.97
N THR A 165 -4.62 17.34 15.92
CA THR A 165 -6.08 17.48 15.99
C THR A 165 -6.78 16.27 15.40
N TRP A 166 -7.64 15.63 16.20
CA TRP A 166 -8.59 14.63 15.74
C TRP A 166 -10.00 15.17 15.92
N GLU A 167 -10.67 15.44 14.81
CA GLU A 167 -11.98 16.07 14.82
C GLU A 167 -12.99 15.27 13.99
N ALA A 168 -14.05 14.81 14.64
CA ALA A 168 -15.23 14.27 14.00
C ALA A 168 -16.37 15.28 14.12
N ASP A 169 -16.77 15.87 13.00
CA ASP A 169 -17.74 16.97 12.95
C ASP A 169 -18.86 16.69 11.95
N GLY A 170 -20.09 16.73 12.45
CA GLY A 170 -21.30 16.44 11.68
C GLY A 170 -21.85 15.04 11.92
N PHE A 171 -23.13 14.86 11.63
CA PHE A 171 -23.82 13.59 11.84
C PHE A 171 -23.19 12.47 11.01
N GLY A 172 -22.85 11.36 11.67
CA GLY A 172 -22.25 10.20 11.03
C GLY A 172 -20.75 10.33 10.75
N SER A 173 -20.11 11.45 11.10
CA SER A 173 -18.66 11.60 11.04
C SER A 173 -18.01 10.75 12.14
N GLN A 174 -17.03 9.92 11.79
CA GLN A 174 -16.43 8.98 12.76
C GLN A 174 -14.91 8.89 12.65
N ILE A 175 -14.24 8.84 13.80
CA ILE A 175 -12.86 8.37 13.91
C ILE A 175 -12.86 7.17 14.86
N LEU A 176 -12.58 5.98 14.33
CA LEU A 176 -12.72 4.73 15.06
C LEU A 176 -11.34 4.10 15.33
N LEU A 177 -11.01 3.99 16.62
CA LEU A 177 -9.78 3.37 17.13
C LEU A 177 -10.14 2.27 18.15
N PRO A 178 -10.87 1.21 17.72
CA PRO A 178 -11.50 0.26 18.64
C PRO A 178 -10.50 -0.56 19.47
N ASN A 179 -9.23 -0.63 19.06
CA ASN A 179 -8.20 -1.41 19.75
C ASN A 179 -7.16 -0.53 20.47
N LEU A 180 -7.40 0.79 20.57
CA LEU A 180 -6.49 1.70 21.24
C LEU A 180 -6.56 1.53 22.76
N THR A 181 -5.47 1.06 23.37
CA THR A 181 -5.39 0.74 24.81
C THR A 181 -4.35 1.57 25.56
N SER A 182 -3.55 2.38 24.87
CA SER A 182 -2.50 3.20 25.49
C SER A 182 -2.35 4.57 24.82
N TYR A 183 -2.30 5.62 25.64
CA TYR A 183 -1.91 6.99 25.25
C TYR A 183 -0.65 7.39 26.00
N ASN A 184 0.43 7.62 25.27
CA ASN A 184 1.70 8.12 25.82
C ASN A 184 1.82 9.61 25.56
N THR A 185 2.11 10.42 26.58
CA THR A 185 2.21 11.88 26.44
C THR A 185 3.48 12.35 25.72
N GLY A 186 4.37 11.43 25.33
CA GLY A 186 5.68 11.75 24.76
C GLY A 186 6.56 12.59 25.68
N ASN A 187 7.65 13.12 25.12
CA ASN A 187 8.63 13.95 25.83
C ASN A 187 8.45 15.46 25.56
N ALA A 188 7.46 15.85 24.77
CA ALA A 188 7.29 17.22 24.33
C ALA A 188 6.46 18.02 25.35
N ILE A 189 7.04 19.10 25.88
CA ILE A 189 6.37 20.00 26.82
C ILE A 189 5.41 20.89 26.03
N GLY A 190 4.14 20.94 26.44
CA GLY A 190 3.14 21.84 25.83
C GLY A 190 2.70 21.41 24.43
N GLN A 191 2.68 20.11 24.16
CA GLN A 191 2.06 19.54 22.96
C GLN A 191 0.80 18.78 23.37
N ASP A 192 -0.31 19.02 22.69
CA ASP A 192 -1.61 18.44 23.02
C ASP A 192 -2.22 17.67 21.84
N VAL A 193 -2.91 16.56 22.15
CA VAL A 193 -3.82 15.90 21.20
C VAL A 193 -5.22 16.45 21.41
N TYR A 194 -5.69 17.29 20.50
CA TYR A 194 -7.02 17.88 20.52
C TYR A 194 -8.04 16.90 19.94
N VAL A 195 -8.75 16.19 20.82
CA VAL A 195 -9.84 15.28 20.44
C VAL A 195 -11.19 16.00 20.49
N ARG A 196 -11.87 16.11 19.36
CA ARG A 196 -13.11 16.90 19.21
C ARG A 196 -14.21 16.13 18.47
N ALA A 197 -15.25 15.75 19.20
CA ALA A 197 -16.49 15.23 18.61
C ALA A 197 -17.55 16.35 18.61
N LEU A 198 -17.91 16.85 17.43
CA LEU A 198 -18.77 18.03 17.23
C LEU A 198 -20.00 17.68 16.37
N ASN A 199 -21.12 18.37 16.59
CA ASN A 199 -22.31 18.31 15.74
C ASN A 199 -22.82 16.89 15.41
N GLY A 200 -22.70 15.95 16.34
CA GLY A 200 -23.10 14.55 16.15
C GLY A 200 -22.01 13.61 15.61
N GLY A 201 -20.76 14.07 15.54
CA GLY A 201 -19.60 13.24 15.27
C GLY A 201 -19.24 12.33 16.45
N LEU A 202 -18.49 11.27 16.14
CA LEU A 202 -18.05 10.25 17.10
C LEU A 202 -16.55 10.04 16.98
N ILE A 203 -15.84 10.06 18.10
CA ILE A 203 -14.47 9.56 18.18
C ILE A 203 -14.49 8.41 19.19
N ASP A 204 -14.27 7.19 18.70
CA ASP A 204 -14.28 5.98 19.53
C ASP A 204 -12.88 5.69 20.07
N LEU A 205 -12.69 6.00 21.34
CA LEU A 205 -11.52 5.70 22.15
C LEU A 205 -11.88 4.78 23.34
N SER A 206 -12.98 4.01 23.21
CA SER A 206 -13.59 3.27 24.33
C SER A 206 -12.71 2.19 24.95
N SER A 207 -11.63 1.80 24.27
CA SER A 207 -10.65 0.82 24.75
C SER A 207 -9.52 1.43 25.59
N LEU A 208 -9.46 2.76 25.74
CA LEU A 208 -8.52 3.41 26.66
C LEU A 208 -8.94 3.19 28.13
N PRO A 209 -7.97 2.90 29.04
CA PRO A 209 -8.22 2.65 30.46
C PRO A 209 -8.55 3.90 31.29
#